data_AF-A0A3B8K4T5-F1
#
_entry.id   AF-A0A3B8K4T5-F1
#
_cell.length_a   1.000
_cell.length_b   1.000
_cell.length_c   1.000
_cell.angle_alpha   90.00
_cell.angle_beta   90.00
_cell.angle_gamma   90.00
#
_symmetry.space_group_name_H-M   'P 1'
#
loop_
_entity.id
_entity.type
_entity.pdbx_description
1 polymer ?
#
loop_
_entity_poly.entity_id
_entity_poly.type
_entity_poly.pdbx_seq_one_letter_code
_entity_poly.pdbx_strand_id
1 'polypeptide(L)'
;MVATWKDPYSSWDPNGPIEEIPTNEWRSPESSWDAATEYKVPTHPVGRLRYYYKWPGHGKRLWKRLRYFPTRRTVLLFRGEYNPKTLRREKTIVDKRPIWWTLGLIALLLAPFFMPEGNQRVLLSAAAVFSIYAAINLCWTLVIGTAGIYSLATFAIVGAGAYGSAYLSIHFGIPIPLMFLAGGLIGLLFGVLISIPAMRMEGFYYALLTIGVVELCRVYIIQSKAFGSEIGGLYGAASYIPESWDEFDQLRLGYYAAATVLVAALILFRFVNGKRLGRILRMAP
;
A
#
# COMPACT_ATOMS: atom_id res chain seq x y z
N MET A 1 -17.18 -35.58 -37.47
CA MET A 1 -17.95 -35.35 -38.71
C MET A 1 -17.33 -34.15 -39.39
N VAL A 2 -16.67 -34.34 -40.53
CA VAL A 2 -16.09 -33.23 -41.30
C VAL A 2 -17.26 -32.45 -41.89
N ALA A 3 -17.35 -31.15 -41.62
CA ALA A 3 -18.37 -30.31 -42.25
C ALA A 3 -18.08 -30.27 -43.76
N THR A 4 -19.01 -30.70 -44.59
CA THR A 4 -18.94 -30.54 -46.05
C THR A 4 -19.64 -29.24 -46.43
N TRP A 5 -19.16 -28.59 -47.49
CA TRP A 5 -19.81 -27.40 -48.04
C TRP A 5 -19.91 -27.52 -49.56
N LYS A 6 -20.96 -26.92 -50.12
CA LYS A 6 -21.21 -26.94 -51.57
C LYS A 6 -20.29 -25.93 -52.23
N ASP A 7 -19.55 -26.37 -53.24
CA ASP A 7 -18.66 -25.48 -53.98
C ASP A 7 -19.48 -24.37 -54.69
N PRO A 8 -19.26 -23.07 -54.36
CA PRO A 8 -19.95 -21.98 -55.05
C PRO A 8 -19.58 -21.87 -56.54
N TYR A 9 -18.51 -22.52 -57.01
CA TYR A 9 -18.16 -22.56 -58.43
C TYR A 9 -18.98 -23.59 -59.21
N SER A 10 -19.59 -24.58 -58.54
CA SER A 10 -20.47 -25.56 -59.19
C SER A 10 -21.70 -24.94 -59.83
N SER A 11 -22.12 -23.73 -59.41
CA SER A 11 -23.26 -23.03 -60.01
C SER A 11 -22.97 -22.42 -61.40
N TRP A 12 -21.71 -22.42 -61.84
CA TRP A 12 -21.32 -21.89 -63.15
C TRP A 12 -21.36 -22.94 -64.27
N ASP A 13 -21.51 -24.22 -63.93
CA ASP A 13 -21.80 -25.31 -64.86
C ASP A 13 -23.24 -25.82 -64.65
N PRO A 14 -24.22 -25.39 -65.48
CA PRO A 14 -25.63 -25.74 -65.30
C PRO A 14 -25.92 -27.24 -65.41
N ASN A 15 -25.03 -28.02 -66.04
CA ASN A 15 -25.22 -29.45 -66.27
C ASN A 15 -24.31 -30.31 -65.38
N GLY A 16 -23.43 -29.70 -64.58
CA GLY A 16 -22.48 -30.38 -63.70
C GLY A 16 -23.12 -30.78 -62.36
N PRO A 17 -22.73 -31.92 -61.76
CA PRO A 17 -23.18 -32.29 -60.41
C PRO A 17 -22.63 -31.31 -59.37
N ILE A 18 -23.44 -31.02 -58.34
CA ILE A 18 -23.03 -30.16 -57.23
C ILE A 18 -21.96 -30.88 -56.42
N GLU A 19 -20.71 -30.44 -56.53
CA GLU A 19 -19.59 -31.03 -55.82
C GLU A 19 -19.60 -30.58 -54.34
N GLU A 20 -19.73 -31.54 -53.43
CA GLU A 20 -19.62 -31.31 -51.99
C GLU A 20 -18.18 -31.55 -51.54
N ILE A 21 -17.47 -30.46 -51.25
CA ILE A 21 -16.06 -30.51 -50.88
C ILE A 21 -15.97 -30.59 -49.35
N PRO A 22 -15.12 -31.48 -48.78
CA PRO A 22 -14.86 -31.49 -47.35
C PRO A 22 -14.17 -30.19 -46.93
N THR A 23 -14.62 -29.58 -45.83
CA THR A 23 -13.93 -28.41 -45.27
C THR A 23 -12.53 -28.83 -44.82
N ASN A 24 -11.52 -28.08 -45.25
CA ASN A 24 -10.14 -28.27 -44.79
C ASN A 24 -10.11 -28.33 -43.26
N GLU A 25 -9.39 -29.32 -42.71
CA GLU A 25 -9.19 -29.38 -41.27
C GLU A 25 -8.60 -28.06 -40.77
N TRP A 26 -9.27 -27.48 -39.77
CA TRP A 26 -8.80 -26.23 -39.19
C TRP A 26 -7.43 -26.48 -38.54
N ARG A 27 -6.38 -25.89 -39.13
CA ARG A 27 -5.05 -25.86 -38.53
C ARG A 27 -4.88 -24.56 -37.76
N SER A 28 -4.36 -24.66 -36.53
CA SER A 28 -3.96 -23.48 -35.78
C SER A 28 -2.92 -22.69 -36.60
N PRO A 29 -3.02 -21.36 -36.70
CA PRO A 29 -1.95 -20.55 -37.29
C PRO A 29 -0.59 -20.73 -36.60
N GLU A 30 -0.59 -21.29 -35.38
CA GLU A 30 0.61 -21.62 -34.60
C GLU A 30 1.19 -23.01 -34.96
N SER A 31 0.46 -23.88 -35.67
CA SER A 31 0.87 -25.28 -35.89
C SER A 31 2.12 -25.43 -36.75
N SER A 32 2.35 -24.51 -37.69
CA SER A 32 3.58 -24.47 -38.49
C SER A 32 4.80 -24.09 -37.65
N TRP A 33 4.62 -23.25 -36.64
CA TRP A 33 5.66 -22.83 -35.71
C TRP A 33 5.96 -23.91 -34.67
N ASP A 34 4.91 -24.55 -34.14
CA ASP A 34 5.05 -25.66 -33.19
C ASP A 34 5.81 -26.84 -33.82
N ALA A 35 5.57 -27.13 -35.10
CA ALA A 35 6.32 -28.14 -35.85
C ALA A 35 7.80 -27.75 -36.10
N ALA A 36 8.11 -26.45 -36.12
CA ALA A 36 9.47 -25.93 -36.32
C ALA A 36 10.25 -25.68 -35.01
N THR A 37 9.58 -25.76 -33.85
CA THR A 37 10.20 -25.49 -32.54
C THR A 37 10.76 -26.74 -31.87
N GLU A 38 10.51 -27.93 -32.42
CA GLU A 38 11.12 -29.16 -31.94
C GLU A 38 12.59 -29.20 -32.36
N TYR A 39 13.47 -28.81 -31.43
CA TYR A 39 14.91 -28.87 -31.66
C TYR A 39 15.32 -30.34 -31.82
N LYS A 40 15.79 -30.70 -33.02
CA LYS A 40 16.32 -32.05 -33.33
C LYS A 40 17.52 -32.46 -32.47
N VAL A 41 18.10 -31.53 -31.71
CA VAL A 41 19.32 -31.72 -30.91
C VAL A 41 19.05 -31.18 -29.50
N PRO A 42 19.48 -31.87 -28.43
CA PRO A 42 19.35 -31.38 -27.07
C PRO A 42 20.07 -30.03 -26.91
N THR A 43 19.34 -29.02 -26.44
CA THR A 43 19.89 -27.68 -26.20
C THR A 43 20.15 -27.47 -24.71
N HIS A 44 21.29 -26.86 -24.39
CA HIS A 44 21.63 -26.48 -23.03
C HIS A 44 21.34 -24.99 -22.79
N PRO A 45 20.85 -24.60 -21.60
CA PRO A 45 20.56 -23.21 -21.30
C PRO A 45 21.87 -22.41 -21.16
N VAL A 46 22.12 -21.48 -22.08
CA VAL A 46 23.26 -20.55 -22.03
C VAL A 46 22.74 -19.13 -21.76
N GLY A 47 23.18 -18.53 -20.65
CA GLY A 47 22.92 -17.12 -20.31
C GLY A 47 22.60 -16.86 -18.83
N ARG A 48 22.80 -15.60 -18.39
CA ARG A 48 22.40 -15.13 -17.05
C ARG A 48 20.90 -14.89 -17.04
N LEU A 49 20.11 -15.93 -16.72
CA LEU A 49 18.66 -15.83 -16.57
C LEU A 49 18.34 -14.79 -15.48
N ARG A 50 17.77 -13.66 -15.89
CA ARG A 50 17.14 -12.76 -14.93
C ARG A 50 15.93 -13.51 -14.37
N TYR A 51 15.98 -13.87 -13.08
CA TYR A 51 14.92 -14.58 -12.35
C TYR A 51 13.68 -13.70 -12.14
N TYR A 52 13.02 -13.31 -13.23
CA TYR A 52 11.69 -12.74 -13.16
C TYR A 52 10.73 -13.71 -13.83
N TYR A 53 9.84 -14.27 -13.02
CA TYR A 53 8.80 -15.13 -13.53
C TYR A 53 7.92 -14.35 -14.52
N LYS A 54 7.93 -14.80 -15.77
CA LYS A 54 7.11 -14.25 -16.85
C LYS A 54 5.86 -15.11 -16.99
N TRP A 55 4.71 -14.45 -16.94
CA TRP A 55 3.43 -15.12 -17.06
C TRP A 55 3.08 -15.31 -18.53
N PRO A 56 2.44 -16.44 -18.91
CA PRO A 56 1.93 -16.60 -20.27
C PRO A 56 0.87 -15.54 -20.60
N GLY A 57 0.78 -15.21 -21.89
CA GLY A 57 -0.24 -14.30 -22.42
C GLY A 57 -1.66 -14.83 -22.19
N HIS A 58 -2.66 -13.96 -22.36
CA HIS A 58 -4.08 -14.33 -22.19
C HIS A 58 -4.70 -15.06 -23.40
N GLY A 59 -3.87 -15.55 -24.32
CA GLY A 59 -4.32 -16.14 -25.59
C GLY A 59 -5.35 -15.26 -26.28
N LYS A 60 -6.51 -15.84 -26.62
CA LYS A 60 -7.64 -15.20 -27.31
C LYS A 60 -8.59 -14.41 -26.39
N ARG A 61 -8.43 -14.47 -25.05
CA ARG A 61 -9.36 -13.80 -24.12
C ARG A 61 -9.01 -12.32 -23.94
N LEU A 62 -10.02 -11.45 -24.03
CA LEU A 62 -9.87 -10.03 -23.70
C LEU A 62 -9.49 -9.87 -22.23
N TRP A 63 -8.36 -9.21 -21.97
CA TRP A 63 -7.83 -9.06 -20.63
C TRP A 63 -8.45 -7.85 -19.93
N LYS A 64 -9.33 -8.12 -18.96
CA LYS A 64 -9.92 -7.08 -18.12
C LYS A 64 -8.92 -6.67 -17.03
N ARG A 65 -8.47 -5.42 -17.05
CA ARG A 65 -7.55 -4.89 -16.03
C ARG A 65 -8.35 -4.53 -14.77
N LEU A 66 -7.99 -5.14 -13.63
CA LEU A 66 -8.57 -4.78 -12.34
C LEU A 66 -8.12 -3.36 -11.95
N ARG A 67 -9.09 -2.48 -11.68
CA ARG A 67 -8.88 -1.07 -11.35
C ARG A 67 -9.38 -0.80 -9.93
N TYR A 68 -8.66 0.05 -9.19
CA TYR A 68 -9.13 0.53 -7.89
C TYR A 68 -10.32 1.44 -8.08
N PHE A 69 -11.53 1.01 -7.71
CA PHE A 69 -12.67 1.92 -7.63
C PHE A 69 -12.37 3.01 -6.57
N PRO A 70 -12.56 4.33 -6.79
CA PRO A 70 -13.09 5.05 -7.96
C PRO A 70 -12.02 5.61 -8.93
N THR A 71 -10.77 5.17 -8.84
CA THR A 71 -9.65 5.67 -9.67
C THR A 71 -9.44 4.88 -10.96
N ARG A 72 -8.84 5.51 -11.99
CA ARG A 72 -8.41 4.80 -13.22
C ARG A 72 -7.12 3.98 -13.04
N ARG A 73 -6.61 3.86 -11.81
CA ARG A 73 -5.35 3.17 -11.52
C ARG A 73 -5.56 1.66 -11.48
N THR A 74 -4.70 0.91 -12.17
CA THR A 74 -4.66 -0.55 -12.11
C THR A 74 -4.02 -1.02 -10.81
N VAL A 75 -4.47 -2.16 -10.29
CA VAL A 75 -3.97 -2.74 -9.02
C VAL A 75 -2.51 -3.13 -9.13
N LEU A 76 -2.17 -3.82 -10.22
CA LEU A 76 -0.80 -4.18 -10.58
C LEU A 76 -0.48 -3.63 -11.97
N LEU A 77 0.73 -3.10 -12.13
CA LEU A 77 1.21 -2.61 -13.42
C LEU A 77 1.85 -3.79 -14.15
N PHE A 78 1.09 -4.35 -15.08
CA PHE A 78 1.52 -5.43 -15.94
C PHE A 78 1.96 -4.86 -17.30
N ARG A 79 3.16 -5.22 -17.75
CA ARG A 79 3.66 -4.93 -19.10
C ARG A 79 3.51 -6.18 -19.95
N GLY A 80 2.91 -6.03 -21.11
CA GLY A 80 2.91 -7.07 -22.14
C GLY A 80 4.16 -6.91 -22.99
N GLU A 81 4.96 -7.96 -23.09
CA GLU A 81 6.14 -8.02 -23.95
C GLU A 81 5.99 -9.21 -24.89
N TYR A 82 6.50 -9.10 -26.12
CA TYR A 82 6.61 -10.26 -27.00
C TYR A 82 7.97 -10.90 -26.77
N ASN A 83 7.99 -12.23 -26.58
CA ASN A 83 9.24 -12.95 -26.52
C ASN A 83 9.86 -12.95 -27.94
N PRO A 84 11.07 -12.41 -28.14
CA PRO A 84 11.67 -12.36 -29.48
C PRO A 84 11.98 -13.74 -30.07
N LYS A 85 12.14 -14.78 -29.24
CA LYS A 85 12.46 -16.15 -29.69
C LYS A 85 11.23 -16.96 -30.08
N THR A 86 10.17 -16.88 -29.28
CA THR A 86 8.96 -17.68 -29.49
C THR A 86 7.81 -16.87 -30.09
N LEU A 87 7.96 -15.55 -30.21
CA LEU A 87 6.93 -14.57 -30.60
C LEU A 87 5.64 -14.65 -29.78
N ARG A 88 5.63 -15.43 -28.69
CA ARG A 88 4.51 -15.54 -27.78
C ARG A 88 4.42 -14.28 -26.93
N ARG A 89 3.18 -13.83 -26.71
CA ARG A 89 2.92 -12.71 -25.81
C ARG A 89 3.13 -13.16 -24.37
N GLU A 90 4.03 -12.50 -23.67
CA GLU A 90 4.34 -12.70 -22.26
C GLU A 90 3.88 -11.49 -21.44
N LYS A 91 3.67 -11.70 -20.14
CA LYS A 91 3.31 -10.65 -19.20
C LYS A 91 4.33 -10.60 -18.06
N THR A 92 4.78 -9.39 -17.76
CA THR A 92 5.68 -9.13 -16.63
C THR A 92 5.01 -8.14 -15.68
N ILE A 93 5.18 -8.38 -14.38
CA ILE A 93 4.78 -7.42 -13.34
C ILE A 93 5.92 -6.41 -13.21
N VAL A 94 5.68 -5.17 -13.60
CA VAL A 94 6.66 -4.09 -13.52
C VAL A 94 6.79 -3.64 -12.06
N ASP A 95 5.66 -3.36 -11.41
CA ASP A 95 5.62 -2.91 -10.03
C ASP A 95 5.16 -4.02 -9.09
N LYS A 96 6.13 -4.66 -8.42
CA LYS A 96 5.86 -5.70 -7.41
C LYS A 96 5.56 -5.13 -6.03
N ARG A 97 5.82 -3.84 -5.79
CA ARG A 97 5.64 -3.19 -4.49
C ARG A 97 4.24 -3.45 -3.89
N PRO A 98 3.12 -3.28 -4.62
CA PRO A 98 1.78 -3.49 -4.05
C PRO A 98 1.57 -4.89 -3.49
N ILE A 99 2.18 -5.92 -4.11
CA ILE A 99 2.09 -7.31 -3.66
C ILE A 99 2.75 -7.46 -2.28
N TRP A 100 3.96 -6.93 -2.13
CA TRP A 100 4.67 -6.96 -0.85
C TRP A 100 3.95 -6.17 0.24
N TRP A 101 3.36 -5.02 -0.09
CA TRP A 101 2.52 -4.27 0.84
C TRP A 101 1.28 -5.06 1.26
N THR A 102 0.57 -5.70 0.31
CA THR A 102 -0.61 -6.52 0.65
C THR A 102 -0.25 -7.74 1.48
N LEU A 103 0.86 -8.41 1.17
CA LEU A 103 1.36 -9.53 1.96
C LEU A 103 1.73 -9.09 3.38
N GLY A 104 2.41 -7.95 3.52
CA GLY A 104 2.76 -7.39 4.83
C GLY A 104 1.52 -7.04 5.67
N LEU A 105 0.48 -6.47 5.05
CA LEU A 105 -0.78 -6.16 5.74
C LEU A 105 -1.57 -7.41 6.13
N ILE A 106 -1.58 -8.44 5.29
CA ILE A 106 -2.19 -9.74 5.62
C ILE A 106 -1.42 -10.41 6.76
N ALA A 107 -0.09 -10.41 6.69
CA ALA A 107 0.76 -10.94 7.74
C ALA A 107 0.55 -10.20 9.06
N LEU A 108 0.41 -8.88 9.04
CA LEU A 108 0.03 -8.08 10.20
C LEU A 108 -1.34 -8.57 10.73
N LEU A 109 -2.40 -8.52 9.92
CA LEU A 109 -3.75 -8.89 10.36
C LEU A 109 -3.84 -10.31 10.96
N LEU A 110 -3.07 -11.25 10.42
CA LEU A 110 -3.02 -12.63 10.89
C LEU A 110 -1.98 -12.88 11.99
N ALA A 111 -1.11 -11.91 12.31
CA ALA A 111 -0.02 -12.08 13.27
C ALA A 111 -0.49 -12.62 14.63
N PRO A 112 -1.61 -12.15 15.22
CA PRO A 112 -2.07 -12.64 16.53
C PRO A 112 -2.33 -14.15 16.59
N PHE A 113 -2.65 -14.80 15.46
CA PHE A 113 -2.97 -16.24 15.40
C PHE A 113 -1.72 -17.12 15.37
N PHE A 114 -0.55 -16.57 15.05
CA PHE A 114 0.71 -17.30 14.93
C PHE A 114 1.68 -17.02 16.08
N MET A 115 1.28 -16.22 17.06
CA MET A 115 2.11 -15.85 18.20
C MET A 115 2.15 -16.96 19.26
N PRO A 116 3.31 -17.29 19.85
CA PRO A 116 3.41 -18.22 20.97
C PRO A 116 2.61 -17.74 22.20
N GLU A 117 1.83 -18.62 22.81
CA GLU A 117 0.92 -18.29 23.93
C GLU A 117 1.63 -17.58 25.09
N GLY A 118 2.84 -18.02 25.46
CA GLY A 118 3.61 -17.43 26.56
C GLY A 118 4.02 -15.97 26.36
N ASN A 119 4.17 -15.52 25.11
CA ASN A 119 4.66 -14.16 24.79
C ASN A 119 3.62 -13.30 24.05
N GLN A 120 2.38 -13.80 23.90
CA GLN A 120 1.39 -13.18 23.02
C GLN A 120 1.04 -11.75 23.45
N ARG A 121 0.95 -11.48 24.75
CA ARG A 121 0.65 -10.13 25.28
C ARG A 121 1.73 -9.10 24.91
N VAL A 122 3.00 -9.46 25.08
CA VAL A 122 4.15 -8.61 24.75
C VAL A 122 4.25 -8.39 23.25
N LEU A 123 4.01 -9.44 22.45
CA LEU A 123 4.05 -9.35 20.99
C LEU A 123 2.89 -8.50 20.44
N LEU A 124 1.69 -8.58 21.02
CA LEU A 124 0.55 -7.75 20.65
C LEU A 124 0.80 -6.27 20.95
N SER A 125 1.29 -5.95 22.14
CA SER A 125 1.60 -4.56 22.51
C SER A 125 2.72 -3.98 21.65
N ALA A 126 3.80 -4.73 21.41
CA ALA A 126 4.89 -4.34 20.52
C ALA A 126 4.40 -4.12 19.07
N ALA A 127 3.54 -5.00 18.57
CA ALA A 127 3.00 -4.87 17.21
C ALA A 127 2.01 -3.70 17.07
N ALA A 128 1.26 -3.36 18.12
CA ALA A 128 0.41 -2.17 18.16
C ALA A 128 1.27 -0.89 18.10
N VAL A 129 2.31 -0.81 18.93
CA VAL A 129 3.28 0.29 18.93
C VAL A 129 3.94 0.42 17.56
N PHE A 130 4.43 -0.68 17.00
CA PHE A 130 5.01 -0.71 15.65
C PHE A 130 4.05 -0.16 14.60
N SER A 131 2.77 -0.51 14.66
CA SER A 131 1.75 -0.04 13.71
C SER A 131 1.55 1.48 13.80
N ILE A 132 1.55 2.05 15.01
CA ILE A 132 1.47 3.50 15.23
C ILE A 132 2.71 4.20 14.66
N TYR A 133 3.91 3.72 14.99
CA TYR A 133 5.16 4.30 14.46
C TYR A 133 5.25 4.17 12.93
N ALA A 134 4.78 3.07 12.36
CA ALA A 134 4.71 2.89 10.91
C ALA A 134 3.74 3.90 10.27
N ALA A 135 2.58 4.17 10.91
CA ALA A 135 1.64 5.18 10.45
C ALA A 135 2.26 6.59 10.47
N ILE A 136 2.97 6.94 11.55
CA ILE A 136 3.70 8.21 11.67
C ILE A 136 4.76 8.32 10.57
N ASN A 137 5.54 7.27 10.36
CA ASN A 137 6.57 7.23 9.31
C ASN A 137 5.99 7.37 7.89
N LEU A 138 4.79 6.82 7.62
CA LEU A 138 4.10 7.01 6.35
C LEU A 138 3.70 8.46 6.13
N CYS A 139 3.17 9.13 7.16
CA CYS A 139 2.85 10.55 7.11
C CYS A 139 4.12 11.39 6.93
N TRP A 140 5.21 11.06 7.63
CA TRP A 140 6.50 11.72 7.47
C TRP A 140 7.08 11.55 6.05
N THR A 141 7.04 10.33 5.52
CA THR A 141 7.44 10.02 4.15
C THR A 141 6.59 10.77 3.14
N LEU A 142 5.31 11.00 3.44
CA LEU A 142 4.45 11.81 2.60
C LEU A 142 4.96 13.25 2.54
N VAL A 143 5.26 13.86 3.68
CA VAL A 143 5.78 15.25 3.76
C VAL A 143 7.06 15.38 2.95
N ILE A 144 8.05 14.50 3.19
CA ILE A 144 9.32 14.52 2.44
C ILE A 144 9.07 14.28 0.94
N GLY A 145 8.26 13.28 0.61
CA GLY A 145 8.01 12.86 -0.77
C GLY A 145 7.11 13.81 -1.57
N THR A 146 6.38 14.73 -0.92
CA THR A 146 5.56 15.74 -1.60
C THR A 146 6.16 17.13 -1.53
N ALA A 147 6.64 17.59 -0.38
CA ALA A 147 7.16 18.95 -0.21
C ALA A 147 8.68 19.03 -0.44
N GLY A 148 9.40 17.91 -0.42
CA GLY A 148 10.87 17.93 -0.53
C GLY A 148 11.59 18.44 0.72
N ILE A 149 10.86 18.70 1.81
CA ILE A 149 11.39 19.26 3.05
C ILE A 149 11.66 18.13 4.05
N TYR A 150 12.88 18.08 4.59
CA TYR A 150 13.27 17.15 5.64
C TYR A 150 12.81 17.62 7.03
N SER A 151 11.54 17.39 7.37
CA SER A 151 10.96 17.79 8.66
C SER A 151 10.92 16.67 9.68
N LEU A 152 11.71 16.77 10.74
CA LEU A 152 11.70 15.80 11.83
C LEU A 152 10.72 16.16 12.95
N ALA A 153 9.98 17.28 12.81
CA ALA A 153 9.03 17.77 13.79
C ALA A 153 7.76 16.92 13.95
N THR A 154 7.55 15.92 13.07
CA THR A 154 6.35 15.08 13.05
C THR A 154 6.08 14.44 14.41
N PHE A 155 7.13 13.98 15.12
CA PHE A 155 6.96 13.42 16.47
C PHE A 155 6.52 14.46 17.50
N ALA A 156 7.01 15.69 17.41
CA ALA A 156 6.58 16.78 18.30
C ALA A 156 5.10 17.12 18.08
N ILE A 157 4.66 17.17 16.81
CA ILE A 157 3.27 17.47 16.45
C ILE A 157 2.32 16.37 16.92
N VAL A 158 2.67 15.11 16.66
CA VAL A 158 1.87 13.95 17.10
C VAL A 158 1.85 13.87 18.62
N GLY A 159 2.99 14.08 19.28
CA GLY A 159 3.11 14.10 20.74
C GLY A 159 2.26 15.20 21.36
N ALA A 160 2.35 16.44 20.87
CA ALA A 160 1.56 17.57 21.36
C ALA A 160 0.05 17.31 21.22
N GLY A 161 -0.40 16.76 20.09
CA GLY A 161 -1.80 16.38 19.90
C GLY A 161 -2.26 15.25 20.82
N ALA A 162 -1.44 14.21 21.02
CA ALA A 162 -1.75 13.08 21.89
C ALA A 162 -1.80 13.50 23.37
N TYR A 163 -0.76 14.17 23.87
CA TYR A 163 -0.71 14.66 25.25
C TYR A 163 -1.79 15.71 25.52
N GLY A 164 -2.00 16.64 24.58
CA GLY A 164 -3.01 17.68 24.71
C GLY A 164 -4.43 17.12 24.75
N SER A 165 -4.76 16.16 23.89
CA SER A 165 -6.09 15.51 23.90
C SER A 165 -6.30 14.61 25.12
N ALA A 166 -5.26 13.90 25.58
CA ALA A 166 -5.30 13.12 26.82
C ALA A 166 -5.53 14.00 28.05
N TYR A 167 -4.79 15.12 28.16
CA TYR A 167 -4.99 16.11 29.22
C TYR A 167 -6.42 16.65 29.24
N LEU A 168 -6.95 17.01 28.06
CA LEU A 168 -8.31 17.52 27.93
C LEU A 168 -9.36 16.47 28.33
N SER A 169 -9.13 15.19 28.00
CA SER A 169 -10.00 14.10 28.42
C SER A 169 -10.01 13.89 29.93
N ILE A 170 -8.84 13.93 30.58
CA ILE A 170 -8.71 13.73 32.04
C ILE A 170 -9.36 14.87 32.83
N HIS A 171 -9.15 16.12 32.41
CA HIS A 171 -9.64 17.28 33.16
C HIS A 171 -11.10 17.66 32.83
N PHE A 172 -11.53 17.47 31.59
CA PHE A 172 -12.85 17.91 31.12
C PHE A 172 -13.79 16.74 30.76
N GLY A 173 -13.36 15.49 30.92
CA GLY A 173 -14.21 14.31 30.67
C GLY A 173 -14.64 14.15 29.21
N ILE A 174 -13.84 14.65 28.27
CA ILE A 174 -14.19 14.70 26.86
C ILE A 174 -14.27 13.28 26.27
N PRO A 175 -15.34 12.96 25.49
CA PRO A 175 -15.48 11.64 24.86
C PRO A 175 -14.49 11.46 23.70
N ILE A 176 -14.23 10.20 23.37
CA ILE A 176 -13.18 9.76 22.44
C ILE A 176 -13.29 10.36 21.03
N PRO A 177 -14.48 10.46 20.39
CA PRO A 177 -14.58 11.08 19.07
C PRO A 177 -14.09 12.53 19.08
N LEU A 178 -14.33 13.24 20.18
CA LEU A 178 -13.91 14.62 20.35
C LEU A 178 -12.43 14.72 20.74
N MET A 179 -11.84 13.69 21.37
CA MET A 179 -10.39 13.61 21.57
C MET A 179 -9.62 13.56 20.24
N PHE A 180 -10.12 12.82 19.23
CA PHE A 180 -9.48 12.81 17.90
C PHE A 180 -9.51 14.19 17.23
N LEU A 181 -10.63 14.90 17.34
CA LEU A 181 -10.76 16.26 16.80
C LEU A 181 -9.90 17.27 17.58
N ALA A 182 -9.91 17.21 18.91
CA ALA A 182 -9.09 18.07 19.76
C ALA A 182 -7.59 17.84 19.52
N GLY A 183 -7.16 16.58 19.46
CA GLY A 183 -5.78 16.22 19.17
C GLY A 183 -5.33 16.66 17.77
N GLY A 184 -6.22 16.52 16.78
CA GLY A 184 -5.99 17.03 15.43
C GLY A 184 -5.87 18.56 15.38
N LEU A 185 -6.72 19.28 16.10
CA LEU A 185 -6.67 20.74 16.18
C LEU A 185 -5.42 21.25 16.90
N ILE A 186 -5.07 20.62 18.02
CA ILE A 186 -3.84 20.92 18.78
C ILE A 186 -2.61 20.66 17.91
N GLY A 187 -2.57 19.52 17.21
CA GLY A 187 -1.52 19.19 16.26
C GLY A 187 -1.42 20.20 15.11
N LEU A 188 -2.56 20.65 14.57
CA LEU A 188 -2.60 21.67 13.53
C LEU A 188 -2.03 23.00 14.04
N LEU A 189 -2.49 23.48 15.21
CA LEU A 189 -2.00 24.72 15.82
C LEU A 189 -0.50 24.64 16.10
N PHE A 190 -0.04 23.53 16.64
CA PHE A 190 1.38 23.31 16.93
C PHE A 190 2.22 23.23 15.65
N GLY A 191 1.71 22.55 14.61
CA GLY A 191 2.34 22.51 13.29
C GLY A 191 2.46 23.89 12.64
N VAL A 192 1.41 24.71 12.72
CA VAL A 192 1.43 26.10 12.26
C VAL A 192 2.47 26.91 13.04
N LEU A 193 2.48 26.78 14.37
CA LEU A 193 3.44 27.47 15.22
C LEU A 193 4.89 27.13 14.86
N ILE A 194 5.20 25.84 14.65
CA ILE A 194 6.53 25.38 14.22
C ILE A 194 6.84 25.85 12.79
N SER A 195 5.85 25.92 11.92
CA SER A 195 6.07 26.31 10.52
C SER A 195 6.53 27.78 10.38
N ILE A 196 6.12 28.68 11.27
CA ILE A 196 6.46 30.11 11.22
C ILE A 196 7.99 30.34 11.23
N PRO A 197 8.77 29.86 12.22
CA PRO A 197 10.22 30.01 12.18
C PRO A 197 10.85 29.15 11.07
N ALA A 198 10.22 28.03 10.74
CA ALA A 198 10.77 27.08 9.79
C ALA A 198 10.69 27.56 8.33
N MET A 199 9.75 28.45 7.99
CA MET A 199 9.70 29.13 6.69
C MET A 199 10.89 30.07 6.45
N ARG A 200 11.66 30.42 7.48
CA ARG A 200 12.86 31.29 7.36
C ARG A 200 14.16 30.51 7.17
N MET A 201 14.11 29.18 7.20
CA MET A 201 15.28 28.31 7.26
C MET A 201 15.25 27.33 6.09
N GLU A 202 16.38 27.14 5.42
CA GLU A 202 16.48 26.24 4.27
C GLU A 202 17.34 25.02 4.56
N GLY A 203 17.00 23.90 3.92
CA GLY A 203 17.80 22.67 3.89
C GLY A 203 18.16 22.12 5.28
N PHE A 204 19.46 22.06 5.57
CA PHE A 204 19.98 21.45 6.80
C PHE A 204 19.58 22.21 8.08
N TYR A 205 19.49 23.53 8.02
CA TYR A 205 19.13 24.36 9.17
C TYR A 205 17.67 24.12 9.60
N TYR A 206 16.79 23.87 8.63
CA TYR A 206 15.41 23.46 8.89
C TYR A 206 15.37 22.12 9.64
N ALA A 207 16.13 21.12 9.18
CA ALA A 207 16.19 19.82 9.85
C ALA A 207 16.69 19.95 11.30
N LEU A 208 17.77 20.71 11.53
CA LEU A 208 18.32 20.96 12.88
C LEU A 208 17.30 21.62 13.82
N LEU A 209 16.59 22.64 13.33
CA LEU A 209 15.53 23.29 14.09
C LEU A 209 14.43 22.29 14.49
N THR A 210 14.00 21.45 13.56
CA THR A 210 12.95 20.46 13.85
C THR A 210 13.38 19.39 14.85
N ILE A 211 14.65 18.97 14.84
CA ILE A 211 15.20 18.07 15.87
C ILE A 211 15.20 18.77 17.24
N GLY A 212 15.66 20.02 17.28
CA GLY A 212 15.67 20.83 18.51
C GLY A 212 14.27 20.98 19.12
N VAL A 213 13.25 21.21 18.28
CA VAL A 213 11.85 21.28 18.73
C VAL A 213 11.37 19.94 19.30
N VAL A 214 11.67 18.81 18.66
CA VAL A 214 11.30 17.48 19.17
C VAL A 214 11.94 17.24 20.54
N GLU A 215 13.22 17.55 20.68
CA GLU A 215 13.93 17.36 21.94
C GLU A 215 13.43 18.29 23.04
N LEU A 216 13.14 19.56 22.71
CA LEU A 216 12.53 20.51 23.64
C LEU A 216 11.18 19.99 24.13
N CYS A 217 10.30 19.51 23.23
CA CYS A 217 9.02 18.93 23.61
C CYS A 217 9.19 17.70 24.51
N ARG A 218 10.12 16.80 24.17
CA ARG A 218 10.42 15.60 24.95
C ARG A 218 10.84 15.96 26.37
N VAL A 219 11.82 16.85 26.50
CA VAL A 219 12.35 17.30 27.80
C VAL A 219 11.28 18.02 28.61
N TYR A 220 10.46 18.85 27.97
CA TYR A 220 9.38 19.57 28.64
C TYR A 220 8.33 18.62 29.22
N ILE A 221 7.89 17.61 28.46
CA ILE A 221 6.91 16.62 28.92
C ILE A 221 7.49 15.77 30.06
N ILE A 222 8.74 15.33 29.95
CA ILE A 222 9.39 14.51 30.98
C ILE A 222 9.55 15.28 32.30
N GLN A 223 9.76 16.60 32.26
CA GLN A 223 9.94 17.41 33.48
C GLN A 223 8.65 18.01 34.03
N SER A 224 7.59 18.12 33.21
CA SER A 224 6.37 18.81 33.62
C SER A 224 5.51 17.97 34.56
N LYS A 225 5.29 18.48 35.77
CA LYS A 225 4.37 17.88 36.74
C LYS A 225 2.93 17.82 36.22
N ALA A 226 2.50 18.83 35.46
CA ALA A 226 1.15 18.91 34.90
C ALA A 226 0.87 17.80 33.86
N PHE A 227 1.91 17.26 33.22
CA PHE A 227 1.78 16.16 32.26
C PHE A 227 2.16 14.79 32.86
N GLY A 228 2.12 14.67 34.18
CA GLY A 228 2.28 13.39 34.87
C GLY A 228 3.71 12.88 34.95
N SER A 229 4.71 13.78 34.92
CA SER A 229 6.14 13.45 35.11
C SER A 229 6.39 12.53 36.32
N GLU A 230 5.65 12.71 37.41
CA GLU A 230 5.80 11.95 38.65
C GLU A 230 5.36 10.47 38.53
N ILE A 231 4.45 10.15 37.60
CA ILE A 231 3.88 8.81 37.40
C ILE A 231 4.42 8.19 36.08
N GLY A 232 5.31 8.90 35.38
CA GLY A 232 5.85 8.48 34.09
C GLY A 232 4.90 8.72 32.90
N GLY A 233 3.87 9.56 33.05
CA GLY A 233 2.93 9.94 31.98
C GLY A 233 1.53 10.28 32.48
N LEU A 234 0.62 10.52 31.54
CA LEU A 234 -0.81 10.71 31.84
C LEU A 234 -1.55 9.38 31.83
N TYR A 235 -2.38 9.18 32.87
CA TYR A 235 -3.26 8.03 33.03
C TYR A 235 -4.70 8.51 33.27
N GLY A 236 -5.68 7.67 32.97
CA GLY A 236 -7.10 7.96 33.21
C GLY A 236 -7.82 8.74 32.10
N ALA A 237 -7.21 8.87 30.91
CA ALA A 237 -7.92 9.39 29.75
C ALA A 237 -9.01 8.40 29.30
N ALA A 238 -10.09 8.91 28.71
CA ALA A 238 -11.19 8.08 28.23
C ALA A 238 -10.69 7.02 27.23
N SER A 239 -11.03 5.76 27.47
CA SER A 239 -10.61 4.63 26.65
C SER A 239 -11.79 4.06 25.86
N TYR A 240 -11.53 3.65 24.61
CA TYR A 240 -12.53 3.00 23.75
C TYR A 240 -12.62 1.50 24.05
N ILE A 241 -11.75 1.02 24.93
CA ILE A 241 -11.65 -0.36 25.34
C ILE A 241 -12.57 -0.54 26.55
N PRO A 242 -13.59 -1.43 26.48
CA PRO A 242 -14.47 -1.69 27.61
C PRO A 242 -13.70 -2.33 28.77
N GLU A 243 -13.78 -1.75 29.96
CA GLU A 243 -13.14 -2.27 31.19
C GLU A 243 -13.68 -3.65 31.59
N SER A 244 -14.90 -3.99 31.15
CA SER A 244 -15.55 -5.27 31.42
C SER A 244 -14.90 -6.48 30.70
N TRP A 245 -14.04 -6.23 29.72
CA TRP A 245 -13.44 -7.30 28.91
C TRP A 245 -12.14 -7.81 29.52
N ASP A 246 -11.78 -9.05 29.21
CA ASP A 246 -10.51 -9.62 29.63
C ASP A 246 -9.33 -8.81 29.08
N GLU A 247 -8.24 -8.72 29.85
CA GLU A 247 -7.04 -7.96 29.50
C GLU A 247 -6.49 -8.34 28.11
N PHE A 248 -6.61 -9.62 27.76
CA PHE A 248 -6.19 -10.12 26.46
C PHE A 248 -7.08 -9.62 25.31
N ASP A 249 -8.39 -9.52 25.51
CA ASP A 249 -9.32 -8.96 24.53
C ASP A 249 -9.12 -7.46 24.35
N GLN A 250 -8.81 -6.76 25.44
CA GLN A 250 -8.43 -5.36 25.43
C GLN A 250 -7.18 -5.10 24.58
N LEU A 251 -6.13 -5.90 24.79
CA LEU A 251 -4.89 -5.86 24.00
C LEU A 251 -5.15 -6.16 22.52
N ARG A 252 -5.97 -7.17 22.21
CA ARG A 252 -6.36 -7.52 20.84
C ARG A 252 -7.11 -6.38 20.15
N LEU A 253 -8.06 -5.74 20.85
CA LEU A 253 -8.80 -4.61 20.31
C LEU A 253 -7.85 -3.43 20.04
N GLY A 254 -6.98 -3.08 21.00
CA GLY A 254 -5.98 -2.03 20.82
C GLY A 254 -5.03 -2.29 19.64
N TYR A 255 -4.63 -3.55 19.45
CA TYR A 255 -3.85 -3.99 18.30
C TYR A 255 -4.58 -3.74 16.97
N TYR A 256 -5.82 -4.18 16.84
CA TYR A 256 -6.61 -3.96 15.62
C TYR A 256 -6.92 -2.46 15.40
N ALA A 257 -7.11 -1.69 16.47
CA ALA A 257 -7.26 -0.24 16.38
C ALA A 257 -5.98 0.43 15.84
N ALA A 258 -4.80 0.04 16.32
CA ALA A 258 -3.53 0.53 15.78
C ALA A 258 -3.31 0.12 14.31
N ALA A 259 -3.68 -1.11 13.95
CA ALA A 259 -3.62 -1.59 12.57
C ALA A 259 -4.59 -0.84 11.65
N THR A 260 -5.79 -0.49 12.11
CA THR A 260 -6.74 0.31 11.31
C THR A 260 -6.24 1.74 11.10
N VAL A 261 -5.58 2.35 12.09
CA VAL A 261 -4.89 3.65 11.93
C VAL A 261 -3.78 3.56 10.89
N LEU A 262 -2.97 2.50 10.90
CA LEU A 262 -1.95 2.26 9.87
C LEU A 262 -2.55 2.14 8.47
N VAL A 263 -3.64 1.37 8.33
CA VAL A 263 -4.36 1.23 7.05
C VAL A 263 -4.94 2.57 6.61
N ALA A 264 -5.50 3.37 7.51
CA ALA A 264 -5.98 4.72 7.23
C ALA A 264 -4.85 5.64 6.74
N ALA A 265 -3.68 5.60 7.39
CA ALA A 265 -2.49 6.34 6.98
C ALA A 265 -1.98 5.90 5.60
N LEU A 266 -2.02 4.61 5.27
CA LEU A 266 -1.69 4.09 3.94
C LEU A 266 -2.68 4.56 2.87
N ILE A 267 -3.98 4.54 3.17
CA ILE A 267 -5.02 5.06 2.27
C ILE A 267 -4.78 6.55 2.01
N LEU A 268 -4.52 7.33 3.06
CA LEU A 268 -4.17 8.74 2.96
C LEU A 268 -2.92 8.94 2.07
N PHE A 269 -1.83 8.24 2.37
CA PHE A 269 -0.59 8.29 1.59
C PHE A 269 -0.85 8.00 0.11
N ARG A 270 -1.63 6.94 -0.17
CA ARG A 270 -1.95 6.51 -1.52
C ARG A 270 -2.88 7.47 -2.26
N PHE A 271 -3.75 8.16 -1.53
CA PHE A 271 -4.63 9.19 -2.04
C PHE A 271 -3.85 10.45 -2.41
N VAL A 272 -2.92 10.89 -1.56
CA VAL A 272 -2.16 12.13 -1.77
C VAL A 272 -1.06 11.94 -2.83
N ASN A 273 -0.15 10.99 -2.65
CA ASN A 273 0.98 10.73 -3.55
C ASN A 273 0.50 10.34 -4.98
N GLY A 274 -0.75 9.87 -5.09
CA GLY A 274 -1.33 9.41 -6.34
C GLY A 274 -2.17 10.42 -7.14
N LYS A 275 -2.52 11.56 -6.57
CA LYS A 275 -3.53 12.45 -7.18
C LYS A 275 -2.95 13.83 -7.52
N ARG A 276 -3.82 14.69 -8.06
CA ARG A 276 -3.51 16.09 -8.37
C ARG A 276 -2.87 16.79 -7.18
N LEU A 277 -3.36 16.53 -5.96
CA LEU A 277 -2.85 17.12 -4.72
C LEU A 277 -1.35 16.89 -4.53
N GLY A 278 -0.89 15.63 -4.58
CA GLY A 278 0.55 15.33 -4.44
C GLY A 278 1.41 15.91 -5.56
N ARG A 279 0.87 16.04 -6.78
CA ARG A 279 1.58 16.71 -7.88
C ARG A 279 1.68 18.22 -7.66
N ILE A 280 0.61 18.86 -7.16
CA ILE A 280 0.61 20.29 -6.81
C ILE A 280 1.62 20.56 -5.70
N LEU A 281 1.62 19.75 -4.64
CA LEU A 281 2.56 19.90 -3.52
C LEU A 281 4.03 19.78 -3.96
N ARG A 282 4.34 18.91 -4.94
CA ARG A 282 5.69 18.80 -5.52
C ARG A 282 6.09 19.96 -6.43
N MET A 283 5.12 20.70 -6.94
CA MET A 283 5.36 21.87 -7.79
C MET A 283 5.37 23.16 -6.97
N ALA A 284 5.00 23.11 -5.69
CA ALA A 284 5.13 24.24 -4.80
C ALA A 284 6.63 24.52 -4.62
N PRO A 285 7.07 25.77 -4.89
CA PRO A 285 8.46 26.17 -4.78
C PRO A 285 8.98 26.11 -3.34
#